data_AF-A0A2K2THB6-F1
#
_entry.id   AF-A0A2K2THB6-F1
#
_cell.length_a   1.000
_cell.length_b   1.000
_cell.length_c   1.000
_cell.angle_alpha   90.00
_cell.angle_beta   90.00
_cell.angle_gamma   90.00
#
_symmetry.space_group_name_H-M   'P 1'
#
loop_
_entity.id
_entity.type
_entity.pdbx_description
1 polymer ?
#
loop_
_entity_poly.entity_id
_entity_poly.type
_entity_poly.pdbx_seq_one_letter_code
_entity_poly.pdbx_strand_id
1 'polypeptide(L)'
;MSDLTIKERLIMTPGPVSIDPRVSQAMSNRILGQFDPDFLTIMDDTMELTRQAFETKNKWAFAVDGSGRAGLEALMSNIISKGDKVLVPVLGRFGNLGIELAQRAGGEVITM
;
A
#
# COMPACT_ATOMS: atom_id res chain seq x y z
N MET A 1 -13.90 31.69 -4.92
CA MET A 1 -14.25 30.32 -4.51
C MET A 1 -14.33 30.32 -3.00
N SER A 2 -15.35 29.72 -2.39
CA SER A 2 -15.41 29.59 -0.93
C SER A 2 -14.36 28.58 -0.47
N ASP A 3 -13.74 28.82 0.69
CA ASP A 3 -12.76 27.89 1.25
C ASP A 3 -13.37 26.52 1.55
N LEU A 4 -12.58 25.46 1.32
CA LEU A 4 -12.98 24.10 1.65
C LEU A 4 -13.10 23.96 3.17
N THR A 5 -14.32 23.76 3.66
CA THR A 5 -14.60 23.55 5.08
C THR A 5 -15.06 22.12 5.32
N ILE A 6 -14.25 21.32 6.03
CA ILE A 6 -14.57 19.94 6.41
C ILE A 6 -14.89 19.91 7.89
N LYS A 7 -16.05 19.33 8.25
CA LYS A 7 -16.43 19.15 9.65
C LYS A 7 -15.77 17.88 10.21
N GLU A 8 -15.29 17.96 11.45
CA GLU A 8 -14.72 16.82 12.16
C GLU A 8 -15.74 15.67 12.31
N ARG A 9 -15.24 14.43 12.26
CA ARG A 9 -16.02 13.21 12.38
C ARG A 9 -15.27 12.20 13.25
N LEU A 10 -15.99 11.53 14.14
CA LEU A 10 -15.54 10.29 14.73
C LEU A 10 -15.83 9.16 13.73
N ILE A 11 -14.78 8.62 13.10
CA ILE A 11 -14.90 7.60 12.05
C ILE A 11 -14.60 6.23 12.66
N MET A 12 -15.63 5.40 12.84
CA MET A 12 -15.54 4.05 13.42
C MET A 12 -15.79 2.95 12.38
N THR A 13 -15.44 3.19 11.12
CA THR A 13 -15.52 2.22 10.01
C THR A 13 -14.26 1.36 9.92
N PRO A 14 -14.28 0.22 9.21
CA PRO A 14 -13.09 -0.62 9.01
C PRO A 14 -12.03 -0.02 8.04
N GLY A 15 -12.21 1.23 7.61
CA GLY A 15 -11.33 1.92 6.67
C GLY A 15 -12.11 2.70 5.60
N PRO A 16 -11.66 3.90 5.22
CA PRO A 16 -10.64 4.71 5.91
C PRO A 16 -11.11 5.12 7.32
N VAL A 17 -10.18 5.59 8.16
CA VAL A 17 -10.43 6.05 9.55
C VAL A 17 -9.84 7.44 9.75
N SER A 18 -10.12 8.07 10.90
CA SER A 18 -9.52 9.35 11.26
C SER A 18 -8.00 9.24 11.36
N ILE A 19 -7.30 10.26 10.89
CA ILE A 19 -5.83 10.34 10.89
C ILE A 19 -5.32 10.94 12.20
N ASP A 20 -4.16 10.49 12.69
CA ASP A 20 -3.46 11.17 13.79
C ASP A 20 -3.11 12.62 13.37
N PRO A 21 -3.42 13.64 14.19
CA PRO A 21 -3.15 15.04 13.85
C PRO A 21 -1.70 15.32 13.44
N ARG A 22 -0.72 14.58 13.98
CA ARG A 22 0.70 14.73 13.64
C ARG A 22 0.99 14.39 12.18
N VAL A 23 0.30 13.38 11.63
CA VAL A 23 0.46 12.99 10.22
C VAL A 23 -0.21 14.02 9.32
N SER A 24 -1.39 14.52 9.69
CA SER A 24 -2.04 15.61 8.95
C SER A 24 -1.19 16.88 8.90
N GLN A 25 -0.53 17.22 10.02
CA GLN A 25 0.39 18.35 10.08
C GLN A 25 1.61 18.14 9.17
N ALA A 26 2.19 16.93 9.16
CA ALA A 26 3.35 16.60 8.31
C ALA A 26 3.04 16.74 6.81
N MET A 27 1.81 16.40 6.37
CA MET A 27 1.38 16.57 4.98
C MET A 27 1.30 18.03 4.52
N SER A 28 1.32 19.00 5.45
CA SER A 28 1.30 20.43 5.12
C SER A 28 2.69 21.04 4.90
N ASN A 29 3.76 20.24 5.02
CA ASN A 29 5.12 20.68 4.79
C ASN A 29 5.39 21.03 3.31
N ARG A 30 6.44 21.82 3.05
CA ARG A 30 6.90 22.10 1.69
C ARG A 30 7.45 20.83 1.04
N ILE A 31 7.21 20.68 -0.26
CA ILE A 31 7.74 19.56 -1.03
C ILE A 31 9.25 19.71 -1.26
N LEU A 32 9.93 18.57 -1.36
CA LEU A 32 11.34 18.46 -1.76
C LEU A 32 11.43 17.95 -3.20
N GLY A 33 12.59 18.13 -3.83
CA GLY A 33 12.89 17.51 -5.11
C GLY A 33 13.15 16.01 -4.96
N GLN A 34 12.86 15.22 -6.01
CA GLN A 34 13.01 13.75 -5.98
C GLN A 34 14.43 13.25 -5.70
N PHE A 35 15.46 14.07 -5.96
CA PHE A 35 16.87 13.76 -5.71
C PHE A 35 17.48 14.66 -4.64
N ASP A 36 16.65 15.39 -3.89
CA ASP A 36 17.11 16.17 -2.75
C ASP A 36 17.67 15.21 -1.68
N PRO A 37 18.87 15.45 -1.12
CA PRO A 37 19.45 14.59 -0.10
C PRO A 37 18.51 14.33 1.09
N ASP A 38 17.73 15.32 1.51
CA ASP A 38 16.80 15.17 2.61
C ASP A 38 15.65 14.21 2.24
N PHE A 39 15.21 14.23 0.98
CA PHE A 39 14.21 13.29 0.49
C PHE A 39 14.75 11.86 0.42
N LEU A 40 16.00 11.68 0.00
CA LEU A 40 16.65 10.36 -0.01
C LEU A 40 16.76 9.79 1.40
N THR A 41 17.12 10.61 2.39
CA THR A 41 17.11 10.19 3.80
C THR A 41 15.71 9.79 4.27
N ILE A 42 14.67 10.55 3.91
CA ILE A 42 13.27 10.17 4.22
C ILE A 42 12.92 8.81 3.62
N MET A 43 13.36 8.52 2.39
CA MET A 43 13.14 7.21 1.76
C MET A 43 13.84 6.08 2.54
N ASP A 44 15.11 6.25 2.89
CA ASP A 44 15.89 5.27 3.65
C ASP A 44 15.28 5.00 5.04
N ASP A 45 14.91 6.06 5.76
CA ASP A 45 14.23 5.97 7.06
C ASP A 45 12.87 5.28 6.93
N THR A 46 12.11 5.59 5.89
CA THR A 46 10.82 4.94 5.61
C THR A 46 11.00 3.44 5.36
N MET A 47 12.06 3.05 4.64
CA MET A 47 12.35 1.63 4.44
C MET A 47 12.66 0.92 5.77
N GLU A 48 13.40 1.58 6.66
CA GLU A 48 13.73 1.02 7.98
C GLU A 48 12.53 0.91 8.90
N LEU A 49 11.69 1.95 8.97
CA LEU A 49 10.44 1.91 9.71
C LEU A 49 9.48 0.84 9.15
N THR A 50 9.47 0.63 7.83
CA THR A 50 8.71 -0.45 7.21
C THR A 50 9.21 -1.82 7.66
N ARG A 51 10.53 -2.04 7.74
CA ARG A 51 11.10 -3.29 8.27
C ARG A 51 10.67 -3.54 9.71
N GLN A 52 10.68 -2.51 10.55
CA GLN A 52 10.26 -2.59 11.94
C GLN A 52 8.77 -2.93 12.04
N ALA A 53 7.91 -2.26 11.27
CA ALA A 53 6.46 -2.48 11.28
C ALA A 53 6.06 -3.88 10.79
N PHE A 54 6.81 -4.45 9.83
CA PHE A 54 6.59 -5.80 9.31
C PHE A 54 7.44 -6.87 10.02
N GLU A 55 8.20 -6.51 11.05
CA GLU A 55 9.10 -7.41 11.80
C GLU A 55 10.03 -8.25 10.89
N THR A 56 10.61 -7.60 9.86
CA THR A 56 11.40 -8.29 8.83
C THR A 56 12.83 -7.76 8.72
N LYS A 57 13.74 -8.59 8.20
CA LYS A 57 15.12 -8.22 7.85
C LYS A 57 15.31 -8.02 6.35
N ASN A 58 14.23 -8.01 5.57
CA ASN A 58 14.30 -7.89 4.12
C ASN A 58 14.96 -6.58 3.71
N LYS A 59 15.93 -6.65 2.79
CA LYS A 59 16.55 -5.46 2.19
C LYS A 59 15.49 -4.57 1.52
N TRP A 60 14.58 -5.19 0.76
CA TRP A 60 13.52 -4.54 0.01
C TRP A 60 12.24 -4.44 0.83
N ALA A 61 12.05 -3.28 1.45
CA ALA A 61 10.84 -2.92 2.20
C ALA A 61 10.57 -1.44 1.90
N PHE A 62 9.74 -1.15 0.90
CA PHE A 62 9.51 0.20 0.40
C PHE A 62 8.03 0.41 0.05
N ALA A 63 7.62 1.67 -0.02
CA ALA A 63 6.26 2.04 -0.37
C ALA A 63 6.00 1.95 -1.88
N VAL A 64 4.77 1.60 -2.24
CA VAL A 64 4.25 1.70 -3.61
C VAL A 64 3.22 2.82 -3.62
N ASP A 65 3.39 3.79 -4.51
CA ASP A 65 2.50 4.96 -4.61
C ASP A 65 1.13 4.55 -5.16
N GLY A 66 0.19 4.25 -4.24
CA GLY A 66 -1.17 3.88 -4.57
C GLY A 66 -1.96 3.40 -3.35
N SER A 67 -3.24 3.09 -3.56
CA SER A 67 -4.05 2.44 -2.52
C SER A 67 -3.55 1.01 -2.23
N GLY A 68 -4.01 0.38 -1.15
CA GLY A 68 -3.55 -0.96 -0.76
C GLY A 68 -3.64 -2.03 -1.87
N ARG A 69 -4.64 -1.96 -2.76
CA ARG A 69 -4.73 -2.90 -3.91
C ARG A 69 -3.64 -2.71 -4.95
N ALA A 70 -3.07 -1.51 -5.09
CA ALA A 70 -2.02 -1.23 -6.06
C ALA A 70 -0.70 -1.92 -5.66
N GLY A 71 -0.38 -1.96 -4.36
CA GLY A 71 0.76 -2.73 -3.85
C GLY A 71 0.60 -4.24 -4.11
N LEU A 72 -0.60 -4.78 -3.92
CA LEU A 72 -0.89 -6.19 -4.21
C LEU A 72 -0.76 -6.50 -5.70
N GLU A 73 -1.28 -5.64 -6.57
CA GLU A 73 -1.17 -5.77 -8.02
C GLU A 73 0.28 -5.64 -8.50
N ALA A 74 1.05 -4.69 -7.96
CA ALA A 74 2.48 -4.55 -8.23
C ALA A 74 3.26 -5.81 -7.86
N LEU A 75 2.98 -6.41 -6.69
CA LEU A 75 3.60 -7.68 -6.31
C LEU A 75 3.24 -8.80 -7.28
N MET A 76 1.94 -9.04 -7.49
CA MET A 76 1.44 -10.17 -8.29
C MET A 76 1.91 -10.10 -9.75
N SER A 77 1.84 -8.94 -10.38
CA SER A 77 2.28 -8.73 -11.77
C SER A 77 3.78 -8.92 -11.99
N ASN A 78 4.60 -8.83 -10.94
CA ASN A 78 6.05 -9.01 -11.04
C ASN A 78 6.52 -10.43 -10.71
N ILE A 79 5.69 -11.24 -10.04
CA ILE A 79 6.07 -12.61 -9.62
C ILE A 79 5.32 -13.72 -10.34
N ILE A 80 4.17 -13.41 -10.95
CA ILE A 80 3.34 -14.40 -11.67
C ILE A 80 3.63 -14.28 -13.17
N SER A 81 3.97 -15.41 -13.78
CA SER A 81 4.06 -15.58 -15.23
C SER A 81 2.82 -16.29 -15.77
N LYS A 82 2.59 -16.16 -17.08
CA LYS A 82 1.48 -16.84 -17.76
C LYS A 82 1.56 -18.36 -17.57
N GLY A 83 0.50 -18.94 -17.01
CA GLY A 83 0.39 -20.39 -16.75
C GLY A 83 0.85 -20.83 -15.35
N ASP A 84 1.39 -19.92 -14.53
CA ASP A 84 1.77 -20.26 -13.16
C ASP A 84 0.54 -20.62 -12.32
N LYS A 85 0.63 -21.70 -11.55
CA LYS A 85 -0.45 -22.12 -10.64
C LYS A 85 -0.41 -21.29 -9.36
N VAL A 86 -1.52 -20.65 -9.02
CA VAL A 86 -1.62 -19.78 -7.84
C VAL A 86 -2.74 -20.26 -6.92
N LEU A 87 -2.41 -20.64 -5.69
CA LEU A 87 -3.41 -21.01 -4.68
C LEU A 87 -3.92 -19.75 -3.96
N VAL A 88 -5.23 -19.52 -3.98
CA VAL A 88 -5.89 -18.44 -3.23
C VAL A 88 -6.98 -19.04 -2.33
N PRO A 89 -6.71 -19.21 -1.02
CA PRO A 89 -7.75 -19.61 -0.06
C PRO A 89 -8.75 -18.46 0.15
N VAL A 90 -10.04 -18.68 -0.16
CA VAL A 90 -11.03 -17.60 -0.15
C VAL A 90 -11.84 -17.63 1.14
N LEU A 91 -11.50 -16.76 2.07
CA LEU A 91 -12.21 -16.59 3.35
C LEU A 91 -13.04 -15.30 3.42
N GLY A 92 -13.23 -14.61 2.29
CA GLY A 92 -14.01 -13.37 2.20
C GLY A 92 -13.74 -12.55 0.95
N ARG A 93 -14.29 -11.33 0.91
CA ARG A 93 -14.28 -10.45 -0.27
C ARG A 93 -12.88 -10.12 -0.81
N PHE A 94 -11.86 -10.04 0.04
CA PHE A 94 -10.49 -9.77 -0.40
C PHE A 94 -9.81 -11.00 -1.02
N GLY A 95 -10.27 -12.22 -0.75
CA GLY A 95 -9.83 -13.41 -1.48
C GLY A 95 -10.23 -13.33 -2.96
N ASN A 96 -11.45 -12.85 -3.25
CA ASN A 96 -11.91 -12.63 -4.62
C ASN A 96 -11.07 -11.57 -5.36
N LEU A 97 -10.62 -10.53 -4.66
CA LEU A 97 -9.65 -9.57 -5.22
C LEU A 97 -8.33 -10.26 -5.57
N GLY A 98 -7.84 -11.15 -4.70
CA GLY A 98 -6.63 -11.95 -4.97
C GLY A 98 -6.76 -12.82 -6.23
N ILE A 99 -7.92 -13.46 -6.43
CA ILE A 99 -8.22 -14.23 -7.65
C ILE A 99 -8.15 -13.32 -8.89
N GLU A 100 -8.84 -12.17 -8.85
CA GLU A 100 -8.89 -11.22 -9.97
C GLU A 100 -7.49 -10.76 -10.38
N LEU A 101 -6.65 -10.38 -9.41
CA LEU A 101 -5.30 -9.90 -9.67
C LEU A 101 -4.36 -11.01 -10.18
N ALA A 102 -4.44 -12.21 -9.61
CA ALA A 102 -3.63 -13.34 -10.06
C ALA A 102 -3.98 -13.78 -11.50
N GLN A 103 -5.27 -13.80 -11.84
CA GLN A 103 -5.73 -14.10 -13.21
C GLN A 103 -5.28 -13.03 -14.21
N ARG A 104 -5.34 -11.74 -13.83
CA ARG A 104 -4.84 -10.64 -14.68
C ARG A 104 -3.34 -10.74 -14.93
N ALA A 105 -2.57 -11.20 -13.95
CA ALA A 105 -1.16 -11.47 -14.11
C ALA A 105 -0.86 -12.75 -14.95
N GLY A 106 -1.89 -13.49 -15.35
CA GLY A 106 -1.78 -14.69 -16.20
C GLY A 106 -1.71 -16.02 -15.44
N GLY A 107 -1.94 -16.00 -14.12
CA GLY A 107 -1.93 -17.19 -13.28
C GLY A 107 -3.18 -18.08 -13.46
N GLU A 108 -2.96 -19.38 -13.37
CA GLU A 108 -4.00 -20.40 -13.24
C GLU A 108 -4.39 -20.53 -11.77
N VAL A 109 -5.48 -19.87 -11.38
CA VAL A 109 -5.88 -19.78 -9.97
C VAL A 109 -6.60 -21.05 -9.51
N ILE A 110 -6.10 -21.62 -8.42
CA ILE A 110 -6.70 -22.72 -7.67
C ILE A 110 -7.28 -22.13 -6.38
N THR A 111 -8.50 -22.51 -6.02
CA THR A 111 -9.18 -21.99 -4.82
C THR A 111 -9.53 -23.11 -3.85
N MET A 112 -9.62 -22.77 -2.57
CA MET A 112 -10.11 -23.60 -1.47
C MET A 112 -11.09 -22.80 -0.62
#